data_AF-A0A2N1J5Z9-F1
#
_entry.id   AF-A0A2N1J5Z9-F1
#
_cell.length_a   1.000
_cell.length_b   1.000
_cell.length_c   1.000
_cell.angle_alpha   90.00
_cell.angle_beta   90.00
_cell.angle_gamma   90.00
#
_symmetry.space_group_name_H-M   'P 1'
#
loop_
_entity.id
_entity.type
_entity.pdbx_description
1 polymer ?
#
loop_
_entity_poly.entity_id
_entity_poly.type
_entity_poly.pdbx_seq_one_letter_code
_entity_poly.pdbx_strand_id
1 'polypeptide(L)'
;MNGNIEVTYKIVNKKDLNLTLSLEELLKNERVVKTIKSEFAKGYRNIDIKTDSQLDDKIKLETIKKHYTFNVLKDDFADIIALAEDHATNNKLLKKDSFVELVDIKTVE
;
A
#
# COMPACT_ATOMS: atom_id res chain seq x y z
N MET A 1 -21.85 -19.12 21.91
CA MET A 1 -20.89 -19.58 20.90
C MET A 1 -19.71 -18.65 20.98
N ASN A 2 -18.57 -19.13 21.48
CA ASN A 2 -17.37 -18.30 21.68
C ASN A 2 -16.67 -18.13 20.33
N GLY A 3 -17.22 -17.29 19.47
CA GLY A 3 -16.57 -16.95 18.20
C GLY A 3 -15.34 -16.09 18.47
N ASN A 4 -14.27 -16.37 17.74
CA ASN A 4 -13.08 -15.53 17.75
C ASN A 4 -13.03 -14.71 16.46
N ILE A 5 -12.30 -13.61 16.50
CA ILE A 5 -12.06 -12.75 15.35
C ILE A 5 -10.56 -12.61 15.18
N GLU A 6 -10.07 -12.97 14.00
CA GLU A 6 -8.71 -12.67 13.58
C GLU A 6 -8.70 -11.25 12.98
N VAL A 7 -7.90 -10.37 13.57
CA VAL A 7 -7.74 -8.98 13.14
C VAL A 7 -6.37 -8.83 12.51
N THR A 8 -6.33 -8.28 11.30
CA THR A 8 -5.11 -7.91 10.60
C THR A 8 -4.98 -6.39 10.54
N TYR A 9 -3.82 -5.86 10.94
CA TYR A 9 -3.52 -4.44 10.88
C TYR A 9 -2.11 -4.17 10.36
N LYS A 10 -1.84 -2.92 10.02
CA LYS A 10 -0.49 -2.41 9.70
C LYS A 10 -0.21 -1.10 10.43
N ILE A 11 1.07 -0.79 10.58
CA ILE A 11 1.52 0.49 11.14
C ILE A 11 1.78 1.48 10.01
N VAL A 12 1.03 2.57 10.01
CA VAL A 12 1.15 3.67 9.06
C VAL A 12 1.62 4.93 9.76
N ASN A 13 2.19 5.86 9.02
CA ASN A 13 2.61 7.17 9.52
C ASN A 13 2.38 8.24 8.45
N LYS A 14 2.43 9.52 8.85
CA LYS A 14 2.20 10.66 7.95
C LYS A 14 3.23 10.82 6.82
N LYS A 15 4.35 10.11 6.89
CA LYS A 15 5.43 10.14 5.89
C LYS A 15 5.35 8.97 4.91
N ASP A 16 4.36 8.09 5.05
CA ASP A 16 4.19 6.97 4.14
C ASP A 16 3.85 7.48 2.75
N LEU A 17 4.61 6.99 1.77
CA LEU A 17 4.34 7.26 0.38
C LEU A 17 3.09 6.49 -0.05
N ASN A 18 2.13 7.20 -0.63
CA ASN A 18 1.04 6.65 -1.41
C ASN A 18 0.80 7.60 -2.58
N LEU A 19 1.51 7.36 -3.67
CA LEU A 19 1.50 8.19 -4.86
C LEU A 19 0.87 7.39 -5.99
N THR A 20 -0.13 7.96 -6.63
CA THR A 20 -0.69 7.42 -7.86
C THR A 20 -0.28 8.34 -9.01
N LEU A 21 0.30 7.75 -10.05
CA LEU A 21 0.74 8.43 -11.26
C LEU A 21 -0.02 7.85 -12.45
N SER A 22 -0.41 8.70 -13.40
CA SER A 22 -0.87 8.20 -14.69
C SER A 22 0.32 7.85 -15.59
N LEU A 23 0.10 6.96 -16.56
CA LEU A 23 1.10 6.68 -17.58
C LEU A 23 1.50 7.96 -18.35
N GLU A 24 0.55 8.86 -18.59
CA GLU A 24 0.82 10.14 -19.26
C GLU A 24 1.78 11.03 -18.46
N GLU A 25 1.61 11.12 -17.13
CA GLU A 25 2.54 11.85 -16.25
C GLU A 25 3.94 11.25 -16.26
N LEU A 26 4.03 9.92 -16.30
CA LEU A 26 5.30 9.21 -16.38
C LEU A 26 6.04 9.51 -17.69
N LEU A 27 5.31 9.52 -18.81
CA LEU A 27 5.86 9.76 -20.15
C LEU A 27 6.15 11.24 -20.44
N LYS A 28 5.62 12.19 -19.65
CA LYS A 28 6.09 13.59 -19.67
C LYS A 28 7.51 13.75 -19.14
N ASN A 29 8.05 12.76 -18.42
CA ASN A 29 9.40 12.81 -17.88
C ASN A 29 10.44 12.36 -18.91
N GLU A 30 11.32 13.27 -19.34
CA GLU A 30 12.37 12.99 -20.32
C GLU A 30 13.31 11.84 -19.91
N ARG A 31 13.61 11.70 -18.61
CA ARG A 31 14.48 10.62 -18.14
C ARG A 31 13.81 9.26 -18.34
N VAL A 32 12.52 9.16 -18.05
CA VAL A 32 11.73 7.93 -18.26
C VAL A 32 11.69 7.60 -19.75
N VAL A 33 11.32 8.56 -20.60
CA VAL A 33 11.26 8.39 -22.05
C VAL A 33 12.61 7.95 -22.61
N LYS A 34 13.70 8.58 -22.16
CA LYS A 34 15.05 8.24 -22.59
C LYS A 34 15.43 6.81 -22.19
N THR A 35 15.13 6.41 -20.96
CA THR A 35 15.39 5.04 -20.47
C THR A 35 14.62 4.02 -21.30
N ILE A 36 13.33 4.26 -21.58
CA ILE A 36 12.53 3.37 -22.44
C ILE A 36 13.15 3.25 -23.83
N LYS A 37 13.49 4.38 -24.47
CA LYS A 37 14.09 4.37 -25.82
C LYS A 37 15.47 3.69 -25.82
N SER A 38 16.30 3.90 -24.80
CA SER A 38 17.63 3.28 -24.71
C SER A 38 17.60 1.78 -24.47
N GLU A 39 16.61 1.30 -23.71
CA GLU A 39 16.47 -0.11 -23.37
C GLU A 39 15.79 -0.90 -24.49
N PHE A 40 14.67 -0.37 -25.01
CA PHE A 40 13.78 -1.13 -25.90
C PHE A 40 13.87 -0.75 -27.38
N ALA A 41 14.53 0.36 -27.72
CA ALA A 41 14.62 0.85 -29.09
C ALA A 41 16.04 1.26 -29.50
N LYS A 42 17.03 0.56 -28.94
CA LYS A 42 18.44 0.76 -29.29
C LYS A 42 18.70 0.47 -30.77
N GLY A 43 19.41 1.38 -31.44
CA GLY A 43 19.77 1.25 -32.86
C GLY A 43 18.75 1.84 -33.84
N TYR A 44 17.55 2.21 -33.37
CA TYR A 44 16.55 2.87 -34.19
C TYR A 44 16.71 4.40 -34.13
N ARG A 45 16.48 5.06 -35.27
CA ARG A 45 16.49 6.53 -35.40
C ARG A 45 15.06 7.03 -35.60
N ASN A 46 14.80 8.28 -35.21
CA ASN A 46 13.51 8.96 -35.42
C ASN A 46 12.32 8.23 -34.79
N ILE A 47 12.49 7.73 -33.57
CA ILE A 47 11.47 6.98 -32.83
C ILE A 47 10.74 7.88 -31.83
N ASP A 48 9.45 7.62 -31.66
CA ASP A 48 8.62 8.27 -30.66
C ASP A 48 7.76 7.27 -29.89
N ILE A 49 7.35 7.64 -28.68
CA ILE A 49 6.49 6.80 -27.83
C ILE A 49 5.05 7.25 -28.05
N LYS A 50 4.20 6.32 -28.46
CA LYS A 50 2.75 6.54 -28.58
C LYS A 50 2.03 5.61 -27.61
N THR A 51 1.08 6.16 -26.89
CA THR A 51 0.16 5.41 -26.03
C THR A 51 -1.23 5.42 -26.65
N ASP A 52 -2.00 4.36 -26.44
CA ASP A 52 -3.40 4.35 -26.82
C ASP A 52 -4.17 5.40 -26.01
N SER A 53 -5.12 6.05 -26.66
CA SER A 53 -5.82 7.25 -26.16
C SER A 53 -6.75 7.00 -24.97
N GLN A 54 -6.88 5.75 -24.52
CA GLN A 54 -7.85 5.29 -23.52
C GLN A 54 -7.21 4.65 -22.29
N LEU A 55 -5.89 4.71 -22.14
CA LEU A 55 -5.21 4.08 -21.00
C LEU A 55 -5.44 4.93 -19.73
N ASP A 56 -6.39 4.51 -18.88
CA ASP A 56 -6.53 4.94 -17.48
C ASP A 56 -5.62 4.14 -16.54
N ASP A 57 -4.51 3.62 -17.07
CA ASP A 57 -3.58 2.82 -16.30
C ASP A 57 -2.88 3.70 -15.26
N LYS A 58 -3.20 3.41 -14.00
CA LYS A 58 -2.65 4.07 -12.82
C LYS A 58 -1.50 3.24 -12.27
N ILE A 59 -0.33 3.86 -12.15
CA ILE A 59 0.84 3.30 -11.48
C ILE A 59 0.83 3.78 -10.03
N LYS A 60 0.78 2.84 -9.09
CA LYS A 60 0.81 3.15 -7.65
C LYS A 60 2.21 2.90 -7.09
N LEU A 61 2.79 3.92 -6.48
CA LEU A 61 4.00 3.83 -5.68
C LEU A 61 3.59 3.96 -4.22
N GLU A 62 3.69 2.86 -3.48
CA GLU A 62 3.32 2.84 -2.07
C GLU A 62 4.44 2.28 -1.18
N THR A 63 4.45 2.74 0.06
CA THR A 63 5.35 2.17 1.08
C THR A 63 4.87 0.77 1.44
N ILE A 64 5.73 -0.23 1.25
CA ILE A 64 5.41 -1.61 1.63
C ILE A 64 5.37 -1.69 3.17
N LYS A 65 4.25 -2.18 3.70
CA LYS A 65 4.02 -2.36 5.14
C LYS A 65 3.91 -3.83 5.50
N LYS A 66 4.40 -4.15 6.69
CA LYS A 66 4.18 -5.46 7.29
C LYS A 66 2.78 -5.51 7.88
N HIS A 67 2.08 -6.62 7.63
CA HIS A 67 0.83 -6.95 8.29
C HIS A 67 1.12 -7.71 9.58
N TYR A 68 0.33 -7.39 10.60
CA TYR A 68 0.34 -8.02 11.91
C TYR A 68 -1.05 -8.56 12.18
N THR A 69 -1.12 -9.76 12.75
CA THR A 69 -2.38 -10.44 13.05
C THR A 69 -2.45 -10.79 14.53
N PHE A 70 -3.65 -10.74 15.09
CA PHE A 70 -3.94 -11.19 16.44
C PHE A 70 -5.42 -11.60 16.55
N ASN A 71 -5.75 -12.38 17.58
CA ASN A 71 -7.10 -12.88 17.80
C ASN A 71 -7.76 -12.14 18.97
N VAL A 72 -9.03 -11.81 18.81
CA VAL A 72 -9.89 -11.23 19.85
C VAL A 72 -11.19 -12.02 19.97
N LEU A 73 -11.89 -11.86 21.09
CA LEU A 73 -13.22 -12.43 21.25
C LEU A 73 -14.22 -11.65 20.40
N LYS A 74 -15.26 -12.34 19.90
CA LYS A 74 -16.33 -11.69 19.14
C LYS A 74 -17.03 -10.57 19.90
N ASP A 75 -17.13 -10.70 21.22
CA ASP A 75 -17.79 -9.71 22.07
C ASP A 75 -16.99 -8.39 22.14
N ASP A 76 -15.68 -8.46 21.90
CA ASP A 76 -14.78 -7.29 21.91
C ASP A 76 -14.72 -6.59 20.54
N PHE A 77 -15.62 -6.90 19.61
CA PHE A 77 -15.62 -6.31 18.25
C PHE A 77 -15.64 -4.78 18.27
N ALA A 78 -16.37 -4.19 19.24
CA ALA A 78 -16.47 -2.74 19.40
C ALA A 78 -15.12 -2.08 19.72
N ASP A 79 -14.20 -2.83 20.36
CA ASP A 79 -12.92 -2.34 20.85
C ASP A 79 -11.73 -2.77 19.97
N ILE A 80 -11.96 -3.36 18.79
CA ILE A 80 -10.91 -3.91 17.92
C ILE A 80 -9.79 -2.91 17.61
N ILE A 81 -10.11 -1.63 17.41
CA ILE A 81 -9.10 -0.59 17.15
C ILE A 81 -8.19 -0.42 18.37
N ALA A 82 -8.78 -0.26 19.56
CA ALA A 82 -8.02 -0.10 20.79
C ALA A 82 -7.17 -1.34 21.09
N LEU A 83 -7.74 -2.54 20.89
CA LEU A 83 -7.01 -3.79 21.05
C LEU A 83 -5.84 -3.93 20.05
N ALA A 84 -6.00 -3.43 18.83
CA ALA A 84 -4.93 -3.43 17.84
C ALA A 84 -3.82 -2.42 18.20
N GLU A 85 -4.18 -1.25 18.75
CA GLU A 85 -3.22 -0.26 19.29
C GLU A 85 -2.47 -0.80 20.51
N ASP A 86 -3.15 -1.46 21.43
CA ASP A 86 -2.56 -2.11 22.59
C ASP A 86 -1.61 -3.23 22.16
N HIS A 87 -2.05 -4.08 21.23
CA HIS A 87 -1.20 -5.12 20.67
C HIS A 87 0.05 -4.51 19.99
N ALA A 88 -0.11 -3.44 19.21
CA ALA A 88 1.02 -2.75 18.58
C ALA A 88 1.98 -2.14 19.60
N THR A 89 1.46 -1.57 20.68
CA THR A 89 2.24 -0.99 21.78
C THR A 89 3.03 -2.05 22.53
N ASN A 90 2.36 -3.14 22.92
CA ASN A 90 2.96 -4.27 23.63
C ASN A 90 4.09 -4.93 22.82
N ASN A 91 3.97 -4.93 21.49
CA ASN A 91 5.00 -5.42 20.57
C ASN A 91 6.03 -4.36 20.15
N LYS A 92 6.00 -3.15 20.73
CA LYS A 92 6.90 -2.02 20.43
C LYS A 92 6.92 -1.63 18.95
N LEU A 93 5.78 -1.73 18.27
CA LEU A 93 5.64 -1.44 16.84
C LEU A 93 5.35 0.04 16.56
N LEU A 94 4.74 0.75 17.50
CA LEU A 94 4.41 2.17 17.36
C LEU A 94 5.67 3.04 17.53
N LYS A 95 5.88 3.93 16.55
CA LYS A 95 6.89 4.98 16.57
C LYS A 95 6.20 6.34 16.65
N LYS A 96 6.99 7.40 16.86
CA LYS A 96 6.49 8.79 16.84
C LYS A 96 5.72 9.06 15.54
N ASP A 97 4.55 9.68 15.65
CA ASP A 97 3.65 10.04 14.54
C ASP A 97 3.14 8.84 13.71
N SER A 98 3.07 7.65 14.31
CA SER A 98 2.50 6.43 13.71
C SER A 98 1.13 6.10 14.28
N PHE A 99 0.28 5.44 13.49
CA PHE A 99 -1.06 5.00 13.87
C PHE A 99 -1.33 3.61 13.29
N VAL A 100 -2.30 2.91 13.87
CA VAL A 100 -2.76 1.60 13.41
C VAL A 100 -3.82 1.79 12.33
N GLU A 101 -3.68 1.06 11.23
CA GLU A 101 -4.73 0.95 10.20
C GLU A 101 -5.16 -0.52 10.13
N LEU A 102 -6.46 -0.78 10.34
CA LEU A 102 -7.03 -2.10 10.14
C LEU A 102 -7.07 -2.43 8.65
N VAL A 103 -6.68 -3.65 8.32
CA VAL A 103 -6.60 -4.14 6.94
C VAL A 103 -7.68 -5.18 6.70
N ASP A 104 -7.89 -6.09 7.64
CA ASP A 104 -8.85 -7.19 7.49
C ASP A 104 -9.36 -7.66 8.85
N ILE A 105 -10.62 -8.11 8.88
CA ILE A 105 -11.27 -8.64 10.08
C ILE A 105 -12.03 -9.90 9.66
N LYS A 106 -11.61 -11.05 10.16
CA LYS A 106 -12.20 -12.35 9.82
C LYS A 106 -12.74 -13.02 11.07
N THR A 107 -13.99 -13.49 11.00
CA THR A 107 -14.49 -14.40 12.03
C THR A 107 -13.86 -15.77 11.83
N VAL A 108 -13.32 -16.34 12.91
CA VAL A 108 -12.77 -17.70 12.95
C VAL A 108 -13.65 -18.51 13.91
N GLU A 109 -14.08 -19.69 13.45
CA GLU A 109 -14.97 -20.61 14.20
C GLU A 109 -14.29 -21.26 15.40
#